data_AF-A0A399ESK2-F1
#
_entry.id   AF-A0A399ESK2-F1
#
_cell.length_a   1.000
_cell.length_b   1.000
_cell.length_c   1.000
_cell.angle_alpha   90.00
_cell.angle_beta   90.00
_cell.angle_gamma   90.00
#
_symmetry.space_group_name_H-M   'P 1'
#
loop_
_entity.id
_entity.type
_entity.pdbx_description
1 polymer ?
#
loop_
_entity_poly.entity_id
_entity_poly.type
_entity_poly.pdbx_seq_one_letter_code
_entity_poly.pdbx_strand_id
1 'polypeptide(L)'
;MAVYRLDEHTPRIHPTAFVAPNAVVVGQAEIAENASVWFGAVVPPGMEIPDGMLAIGIPAKVRGPVEPPRNAEHYVALSRRYLAHLAPIAPLGRYQLTLRGQDALNPFSDLHLQLKRSEAEALTALRSVAEGRAADISTEMLQTLLREGLIRAV
;
A
#
# COMPACT_ATOMS: atom_id res chain seq x y z
N MET A 1 -5.40 -11.09 -9.28
CA MET A 1 -5.02 -12.25 -10.11
C MET A 1 -6.28 -13.01 -10.44
N ALA A 2 -6.48 -13.37 -11.72
CA ALA A 2 -7.72 -13.98 -12.20
C ALA A 2 -7.58 -15.51 -12.23
N VAL A 3 -7.56 -16.13 -11.05
CA VAL A 3 -7.58 -17.59 -10.87
C VAL A 3 -9.00 -18.00 -10.51
N TYR A 4 -9.63 -18.79 -11.37
CA TYR A 4 -11.03 -19.15 -11.25
C TYR A 4 -11.20 -20.65 -11.03
N ARG A 5 -11.98 -20.98 -9.99
CA ARG A 5 -12.55 -22.31 -9.82
C ARG A 5 -13.66 -22.52 -10.86
N LEU A 6 -13.71 -23.70 -11.47
CA LEU A 6 -14.79 -24.15 -12.35
C LEU A 6 -15.38 -25.43 -11.76
N ASP A 7 -16.62 -25.34 -11.30
CA ASP A 7 -17.30 -26.39 -10.53
C ASP A 7 -16.46 -26.83 -9.31
N GLU A 8 -16.16 -28.11 -9.17
CA GLU A 8 -15.27 -28.66 -8.14
C GLU A 8 -13.76 -28.44 -8.42
N HIS A 9 -13.39 -27.98 -9.62
CA HIS A 9 -12.00 -27.93 -10.07
C HIS A 9 -11.35 -26.57 -9.78
N THR A 10 -10.25 -26.58 -9.04
CA THR A 10 -9.45 -25.39 -8.72
C THR A 10 -8.05 -25.53 -9.35
N PRO A 11 -7.49 -24.46 -9.96
CA PRO A 11 -6.15 -24.52 -10.52
C PRO A 11 -5.10 -24.88 -9.46
N ARG A 12 -4.17 -25.77 -9.82
CA ARG A 12 -3.00 -26.10 -9.01
C ARG A 12 -1.82 -25.29 -9.51
N ILE A 13 -1.33 -24.38 -8.67
CA ILE A 13 -0.25 -23.46 -9.02
C ILE A 13 0.89 -23.64 -8.03
N HIS A 14 2.07 -24.00 -8.53
CA HIS A 14 3.25 -24.13 -7.68
C HIS A 14 3.64 -22.76 -7.07
N PRO A 15 4.08 -22.69 -5.80
CA PRO A 15 4.44 -21.41 -5.16
C PRO A 15 5.55 -20.61 -5.85
N THR A 16 6.41 -21.27 -6.63
CA THR A 16 7.49 -20.62 -7.39
C THR A 16 7.09 -20.23 -8.82
N ALA A 17 5.91 -20.66 -9.28
CA ALA A 17 5.41 -20.28 -10.59
C ALA A 17 5.04 -18.79 -10.61
N PHE A 18 5.19 -18.17 -11.77
CA PHE A 18 4.74 -16.81 -12.01
C PHE A 18 3.47 -16.79 -12.85
N VAL A 19 2.46 -16.09 -12.34
CA VAL A 19 1.25 -15.78 -13.10
C VAL A 19 1.16 -14.26 -13.24
N ALA A 20 1.22 -13.78 -14.48
CA ALA A 20 1.11 -12.36 -14.76
C ALA A 20 -0.21 -11.79 -14.21
N PRO A 21 -0.23 -10.56 -13.66
CA PRO A 21 -1.40 -10.01 -12.98
C PRO A 21 -2.72 -10.01 -13.79
N ASN A 22 -2.62 -9.91 -15.11
CA ASN A 22 -3.74 -9.89 -16.05
C ASN A 22 -3.92 -11.21 -16.85
N ALA A 23 -3.20 -12.27 -16.49
CA ALA A 23 -3.47 -13.61 -17.02
C ALA A 23 -4.68 -14.23 -16.32
N VAL A 24 -5.39 -15.11 -17.04
CA VAL A 24 -6.55 -15.84 -16.56
C VAL A 24 -6.21 -17.33 -16.50
N VAL A 25 -6.48 -17.98 -15.36
CA VAL A 25 -6.27 -19.41 -15.15
C VAL A 25 -7.57 -20.04 -14.64
N VAL A 26 -8.06 -21.09 -15.29
CA VAL A 26 -9.41 -21.62 -15.05
C VAL A 26 -9.39 -23.12 -14.77
N GLY A 27 -10.21 -23.56 -13.80
CA GLY A 27 -10.56 -24.97 -13.62
C GLY A 27 -9.38 -25.87 -13.26
N GLN A 28 -9.32 -27.08 -13.82
CA GLN A 28 -8.28 -28.08 -13.52
C GLN A 28 -6.94 -27.78 -14.24
N ALA A 29 -6.49 -26.54 -14.26
CA ALA A 29 -5.18 -26.20 -14.82
C ALA A 29 -4.05 -26.55 -13.83
N GLU A 30 -2.91 -26.99 -14.34
CA GLU A 30 -1.72 -27.34 -13.54
C GLU A 30 -0.53 -26.51 -13.99
N ILE A 31 0.06 -25.76 -13.07
CA ILE A 31 1.22 -24.90 -13.31
C ILE A 31 2.34 -25.37 -12.40
N ALA A 32 3.35 -26.01 -13.00
CA ALA A 32 4.45 -26.63 -12.27
C ALA A 32 5.46 -25.60 -11.73
N GLU A 33 6.49 -26.11 -11.05
CA GLU A 33 7.60 -25.32 -10.51
C GLU A 33 8.22 -24.42 -11.59
N ASN A 34 8.64 -23.20 -11.23
CA ASN A 34 9.35 -22.26 -12.13
C ASN A 34 8.65 -21.90 -13.46
N ALA A 35 7.43 -22.37 -13.69
CA ALA A 35 6.67 -22.07 -14.88
C ALA A 35 6.20 -20.61 -14.87
N SER A 36 5.99 -20.04 -16.05
CA SER A 36 5.52 -18.67 -16.21
C SER A 36 4.30 -18.60 -17.14
N VAL A 37 3.21 -18.03 -16.65
CA VAL A 37 2.05 -17.60 -17.44
C VAL A 37 2.16 -16.11 -17.66
N TRP A 38 2.35 -15.69 -18.91
CA TRP A 38 2.63 -14.29 -19.24
C TRP A 38 1.38 -13.47 -19.57
N PHE A 39 1.57 -12.16 -19.70
CA PHE A 39 0.51 -11.17 -19.76
C PHE A 39 -0.55 -11.48 -20.82
N GLY A 40 -1.81 -11.35 -20.41
CA GLY A 40 -2.97 -11.57 -21.28
C GLY A 40 -3.21 -13.03 -21.68
N ALA A 41 -2.46 -14.00 -21.15
CA ALA A 41 -2.71 -15.40 -21.42
C ALA A 41 -4.02 -15.90 -20.78
N VAL A 42 -4.71 -16.82 -21.46
CA VAL A 42 -5.89 -17.52 -20.92
C VAL A 42 -5.61 -19.01 -20.90
N VAL A 43 -5.32 -19.54 -19.71
CA VAL A 43 -5.06 -20.97 -19.47
C VAL A 43 -6.40 -21.68 -19.28
N PRO A 44 -6.82 -22.55 -20.24
CA PRO A 44 -8.08 -23.26 -20.15
C PRO A 44 -8.03 -24.40 -19.12
N PRO A 45 -9.20 -24.91 -18.68
CA PRO A 45 -9.28 -26.08 -17.80
C PRO A 45 -8.55 -27.29 -18.39
N GLY A 46 -7.82 -28.02 -17.55
CA GLY A 46 -7.08 -29.24 -17.93
C GLY A 46 -5.74 -28.97 -18.61
N MET A 47 -5.33 -27.72 -18.83
CA MET A 47 -4.02 -27.42 -19.39
C MET A 47 -2.91 -27.60 -18.33
N GLU A 48 -1.87 -28.34 -18.71
CA GLU A 48 -0.64 -28.49 -17.93
C GLU A 48 0.47 -27.61 -18.50
N ILE A 49 1.15 -26.87 -17.61
CA ILE A 49 2.33 -26.07 -17.93
C ILE A 49 3.51 -26.69 -17.17
N PRO A 50 4.47 -27.34 -17.86
CA PRO A 50 5.57 -28.04 -17.22
C PRO A 50 6.57 -27.12 -16.50
N ASP A 51 7.46 -27.74 -15.72
CA ASP A 51 8.49 -27.03 -14.96
C ASP A 51 9.36 -26.17 -15.87
N GLY A 52 9.59 -24.93 -15.44
CA GLY A 52 10.44 -23.97 -16.16
C GLY A 52 9.90 -23.59 -17.55
N MET A 53 8.61 -23.76 -17.85
CA MET A 53 8.03 -23.44 -19.16
C MET A 53 7.22 -22.15 -19.17
N LEU A 54 7.27 -21.46 -20.31
CA LEU A 54 6.49 -20.27 -20.63
C LEU A 54 5.19 -20.62 -21.35
N ALA A 55 4.06 -20.10 -20.86
CA ALA A 55 2.78 -20.09 -21.54
C ALA A 55 2.31 -18.67 -21.89
N ILE A 56 1.86 -18.48 -23.14
CA ILE A 56 1.32 -17.19 -23.65
C ILE A 56 0.11 -17.40 -24.57
N GLY A 57 -0.69 -16.34 -24.73
CA GLY A 57 -1.73 -16.24 -25.75
C GLY A 57 -3.13 -16.66 -25.30
N ILE A 58 -4.09 -16.56 -26.22
CA ILE A 58 -5.50 -16.86 -25.99
C ILE A 58 -5.99 -17.80 -27.11
N PRO A 59 -6.31 -19.07 -26.81
CA PRO A 59 -5.97 -19.77 -25.57
C PRO A 59 -4.45 -19.89 -25.40
N ALA A 60 -4.00 -20.06 -24.16
CA ALA A 60 -2.59 -20.15 -23.84
C ALA A 60 -1.95 -21.37 -24.52
N LYS A 61 -0.70 -21.23 -24.93
CA LYS A 61 0.14 -22.31 -25.46
C LYS A 61 1.49 -22.26 -24.79
N VAL A 62 2.03 -23.44 -24.46
CA VAL A 62 3.42 -23.59 -24.03
C VAL A 62 4.33 -23.23 -25.21
N ARG A 63 5.29 -22.32 -25.00
CA ARG A 63 6.21 -21.84 -26.04
C ARG A 63 7.62 -22.36 -25.89
N GLY A 64 8.05 -22.68 -24.67
CA GLY A 64 9.39 -23.20 -24.40
C GLY A 64 9.89 -22.79 -23.03
N PRO A 65 11.18 -23.06 -22.74
CA PRO A 65 11.78 -22.77 -21.45
C PRO A 65 11.78 -21.28 -21.09
N VAL A 66 11.78 -20.99 -19.79
CA VAL A 66 11.92 -19.65 -19.22
C VAL A 66 12.82 -19.71 -17.99
N GLU A 67 13.52 -18.62 -17.73
CA GLU A 67 14.26 -18.47 -16.48
C GLU A 67 13.31 -18.53 -15.26
N PRO A 68 13.74 -19.12 -14.15
CA PRO A 68 12.96 -19.16 -12.92
C PRO A 68 12.51 -17.76 -12.47
N PRO A 69 11.20 -17.56 -12.19
CA PRO A 69 10.70 -16.26 -11.78
C PRO A 69 11.28 -15.78 -10.46
N ARG A 70 11.77 -14.54 -10.43
CA ARG A 70 12.32 -13.91 -9.22
C ARG A 70 11.42 -12.84 -8.62
N ASN A 71 10.18 -12.75 -9.11
CA ASN A 71 9.22 -11.71 -8.74
C ASN A 71 8.88 -11.76 -7.25
N ALA A 72 8.74 -12.95 -6.66
CA ALA A 72 8.43 -13.09 -5.24
C ALA A 72 9.50 -12.46 -4.34
N GLU A 73 10.78 -12.79 -4.57
CA GLU A 73 11.92 -12.17 -3.87
C GLU A 73 11.91 -10.64 -4.02
N HIS A 74 11.68 -10.18 -5.26
CA HIS A 74 11.65 -8.77 -5.58
C HIS A 74 10.51 -8.02 -4.87
N TYR A 75 9.30 -8.57 -4.88
CA TYR A 75 8.15 -7.97 -4.19
C TYR A 75 8.30 -7.97 -2.68
N VAL A 76 8.89 -9.02 -2.08
CA VAL A 76 9.21 -9.04 -0.65
C VAL A 76 10.21 -7.94 -0.30
N ALA A 77 11.27 -7.77 -1.10
CA ALA A 77 12.24 -6.70 -0.90
C ALA A 77 11.61 -5.31 -1.03
N LEU A 78 10.78 -5.10 -2.06
CA LEU A 78 10.00 -3.87 -2.23
C LEU A 78 9.08 -3.61 -1.04
N SER A 79 8.33 -4.61 -0.60
CA SER A 79 7.41 -4.50 0.54
C SER A 79 8.15 -4.05 1.80
N ARG A 80 9.32 -4.63 2.10
CA ARG A 80 10.14 -4.22 3.24
C ARG A 80 10.58 -2.75 3.11
N ARG A 81 11.01 -2.35 1.91
CA ARG A 81 11.40 -0.96 1.64
C ARG A 81 10.23 0.00 1.82
N TYR A 82 9.05 -0.31 1.28
CA TYR A 82 7.87 0.56 1.42
C TYR A 82 7.41 0.64 2.86
N LEU A 83 7.28 -0.48 3.57
CA LEU A 83 6.86 -0.48 4.99
C LEU A 83 7.80 0.33 5.89
N ALA A 84 9.10 0.35 5.59
CA ALA A 84 10.07 1.16 6.35
C ALA A 84 9.88 2.69 6.18
N HIS A 85 9.22 3.12 5.10
CA HIS A 85 9.04 4.54 4.77
C HIS A 85 7.56 4.96 4.69
N LEU A 86 6.62 4.01 4.83
CA LEU A 86 5.18 4.26 4.79
C LEU A 86 4.75 4.86 6.13
N ALA A 87 4.51 6.16 6.14
CA ALA A 87 3.92 6.84 7.29
C ALA A 87 2.42 7.08 7.03
N PRO A 88 1.55 6.85 8.03
CA PRO A 88 0.18 7.29 7.94
C PRO A 88 0.14 8.83 7.81
N ILE A 89 -0.66 9.31 6.86
CA ILE A 89 -1.06 10.71 6.81
C ILE A 89 -2.30 10.94 7.67
N ALA A 90 -2.45 12.12 8.27
CA ALA A 90 -3.64 12.45 9.08
C ALA A 90 -4.89 12.51 8.18
N PRO A 91 -5.95 11.73 8.48
CA PRO A 91 -7.23 11.81 7.76
C PRO A 91 -8.02 13.06 8.16
N LEU A 92 -8.86 13.58 7.25
CA LEU A 92 -9.74 14.76 7.40
C LEU A 92 -10.73 14.61 8.59
N GLY A 93 -10.29 14.95 9.81
CA GLY A 93 -11.07 14.83 11.05
C GLY A 93 -11.28 16.17 11.78
N ARG A 94 -12.07 16.13 12.86
CA ARG A 94 -12.11 17.24 13.84
C ARG A 94 -10.91 17.08 14.77
N TYR A 95 -10.31 18.19 15.14
CA TYR A 95 -9.14 18.20 16.01
C TYR A 95 -9.46 19.02 17.25
N GLN A 96 -8.86 18.63 18.38
CA GLN A 96 -8.86 19.41 19.60
C GLN A 96 -7.42 19.68 20.02
N LEU A 97 -7.22 20.83 20.67
CA LEU A 97 -5.97 21.11 21.35
C LEU A 97 -5.75 20.15 22.52
N THR A 98 -4.53 19.64 22.66
CA THR A 98 -4.08 19.03 23.91
C THR A 98 -3.80 20.12 24.95
N LEU A 99 -3.51 19.77 26.20
CA LEU A 99 -3.05 20.75 27.19
C LEU A 99 -1.77 21.46 26.72
N ARG A 100 -0.87 20.73 26.07
CA ARG A 100 0.34 21.28 25.45
C ARG A 100 -0.01 22.25 24.30
N GLY A 101 -1.00 21.91 23.48
CA GLY A 101 -1.50 22.81 22.43
C GLY A 101 -2.22 24.05 22.96
N GLN A 102 -2.92 23.95 24.09
CA GLN A 102 -3.53 25.09 24.78
C GLN A 102 -2.46 26.00 25.38
N ASP A 103 -1.44 25.42 26.02
CA ASP A 103 -0.29 26.16 26.55
C ASP A 103 0.49 26.88 25.44
N ALA A 104 0.63 26.27 24.27
CA ALA A 104 1.21 26.91 23.09
C ALA A 104 0.44 28.18 22.66
N LEU A 105 -0.85 28.30 22.97
CA LEU A 105 -1.64 29.51 22.67
C LEU A 105 -1.52 30.61 23.73
N ASN A 106 -0.96 30.33 24.90
CA ASN A 106 -0.72 31.33 25.94
C ASN A 106 0.49 32.22 25.58
N PRO A 107 0.35 33.54 25.38
CA PRO A 107 1.43 34.42 24.95
C PRO A 107 2.66 34.47 25.88
N PHE A 108 2.50 34.01 27.11
CA PHE A 108 3.53 34.03 28.15
C PHE A 108 4.20 32.67 28.38
N SER A 109 3.78 31.60 27.70
CA SER A 109 4.40 30.29 27.88
C SER A 109 5.72 30.18 27.11
N ASP A 110 6.66 29.41 27.65
CA ASP A 110 7.92 29.13 26.98
C ASP A 110 7.70 28.45 25.63
N LEU A 111 6.70 27.55 25.55
CA LEU A 111 6.32 26.88 24.31
C LEU A 111 5.76 27.87 23.28
N HIS A 112 4.97 28.86 23.70
CA HIS A 112 4.50 29.92 22.81
C HIS A 112 5.66 30.77 22.31
N LEU A 113 6.56 31.23 23.20
CA LEU A 113 7.73 32.02 22.81
C LEU A 113 8.65 31.24 21.87
N GLN A 114 8.80 29.93 22.10
CA GLN A 114 9.53 29.01 21.24
C GLN A 114 8.86 28.90 19.87
N LEU A 115 7.60 28.48 19.78
CA LEU A 115 6.87 28.36 18.51
C LEU A 115 6.75 29.70 17.78
N LYS A 116 6.59 30.82 18.49
CA LYS A 116 6.58 32.16 17.88
C LYS A 116 7.92 32.50 17.23
N ARG A 117 9.04 32.00 17.77
CA ARG A 117 10.38 32.19 17.21
C ARG A 117 10.71 31.17 16.11
N SER A 118 10.22 29.92 16.21
CA SER A 118 10.64 28.81 15.32
C SER A 118 9.58 28.32 14.33
N GLU A 119 8.30 28.35 14.67
CA GLU A 119 7.18 27.73 13.92
C GLU A 119 5.87 28.53 14.07
N ALA A 120 5.87 29.81 13.69
CA ALA A 120 4.72 30.70 13.90
C ALA A 120 3.43 30.21 13.21
N GLU A 121 3.55 29.46 12.10
CA GLU A 121 2.43 28.84 11.39
C GLU A 121 1.71 27.79 12.24
N ALA A 122 2.42 27.06 13.11
CA ALA A 122 1.83 26.11 14.04
C ALA A 122 0.89 26.81 15.03
N LEU A 123 1.23 28.01 15.51
CA LEU A 123 0.34 28.80 16.38
C LEU A 123 -0.94 29.25 15.67
N THR A 124 -0.84 29.60 14.39
CA THR A 124 -2.00 29.95 13.55
C THR A 124 -2.87 28.72 13.29
N ALA A 125 -2.27 27.58 12.98
CA ALA A 125 -2.98 26.32 12.81
C ALA A 125 -3.66 25.86 14.11
N LEU A 126 -3.00 25.97 15.27
CA LEU A 126 -3.58 25.69 16.57
C LEU A 126 -4.78 26.62 16.88
N ARG A 127 -4.73 27.90 16.51
CA ARG A 127 -5.88 28.81 16.59
C ARG A 127 -7.03 28.34 15.69
N SER A 128 -6.75 27.99 14.44
CA SER A 128 -7.76 27.44 13.53
C SER A 128 -8.37 26.14 14.07
N VAL A 129 -7.58 25.27 14.73
CA VAL A 129 -8.11 24.08 15.44
C VAL A 129 -9.01 24.48 16.61
N ALA A 130 -8.60 25.45 17.43
CA ALA A 130 -9.38 25.95 18.56
C ALA A 130 -10.74 26.52 18.13
N GLU A 131 -10.79 27.13 16.95
CA GLU A 131 -11.98 27.72 16.34
C GLU A 131 -12.82 26.69 15.54
N GLY A 132 -12.41 25.41 15.51
CA GLY A 132 -13.11 24.36 14.78
C GLY A 132 -12.90 24.41 13.26
N ARG A 133 -11.96 25.22 12.78
CA ARG A 133 -11.60 25.43 11.37
C ARG A 133 -10.43 24.55 10.93
N ALA A 134 -10.37 23.32 11.43
CA ALA A 134 -9.26 22.41 11.13
C ALA A 134 -9.25 21.90 9.68
N ALA A 135 -10.37 22.00 8.97
CA ALA A 135 -10.47 21.72 7.54
C ALA A 135 -9.68 22.72 6.67
N ASP A 136 -9.38 23.91 7.21
CA ASP A 136 -8.58 24.94 6.55
C ASP A 136 -7.06 24.68 6.69
N ILE A 137 -6.68 23.63 7.43
CA ILE A 137 -5.30 23.30 7.76
C ILE A 137 -4.83 22.17 6.84
N SER A 138 -3.61 22.30 6.30
CA SER A 138 -3.03 21.25 5.46
C SER A 138 -2.87 19.93 6.22
N THR A 139 -3.01 18.83 5.50
CA THR A 139 -2.84 17.46 6.01
C THR A 139 -1.47 17.25 6.66
N GLU A 140 -0.43 17.89 6.13
CA GLU A 140 0.93 17.86 6.65
C GLU A 140 1.03 18.61 7.98
N MET A 141 0.44 19.81 8.09
CA MET A 141 0.45 20.58 9.34
C MET A 141 -0.36 19.86 10.42
N LEU A 142 -1.51 19.28 10.07
CA LEU A 142 -2.28 18.43 10.98
C LEU A 142 -1.45 17.24 11.48
N GLN A 143 -0.69 16.57 10.60
CA GLN A 143 0.24 15.51 11.01
C GLN A 143 1.35 15.99 11.92
N THR A 144 1.92 17.16 11.67
CA THR A 144 2.97 17.74 12.51
C THR A 144 2.44 18.04 13.90
N LEU A 145 1.30 18.73 14.00
CA LEU A 145 0.67 19.04 15.27
C LEU A 145 0.25 17.77 16.03
N LEU A 146 -0.18 16.71 15.32
CA LEU A 146 -0.45 15.39 15.90
C LEU A 146 0.83 14.72 16.42
N ARG A 147 1.91 14.74 15.63
CA ARG A 147 3.22 14.15 15.95
C ARG A 147 3.86 14.81 17.17
N GLU A 148 3.75 16.14 17.25
CA GLU A 148 4.22 16.94 18.38
C GLU A 148 3.27 16.89 19.59
N GLY A 149 2.12 16.20 19.46
CA GLY A 149 1.14 16.07 20.54
C GLY A 149 0.50 17.40 20.95
N LEU A 150 0.47 18.38 20.05
CA LEU A 150 -0.17 19.69 20.27
C LEU A 150 -1.66 19.64 19.97
N ILE A 151 -2.06 18.79 19.02
CA ILE A 151 -3.46 18.46 18.79
C ILE A 151 -3.67 16.97 18.90
N ARG A 152 -4.92 16.59 19.12
CA ARG A 152 -5.40 15.22 18.99
C ARG A 152 -6.58 15.20 18.04
N ALA A 153 -6.68 14.15 17.25
CA ALA A 153 -7.89 13.85 16.49
C ALA A 153 -9.03 13.51 17.46
N VAL A 154 -10.26 13.92 17.12
CA VAL A 154 -11.49 13.68 17.91
C VAL A 154 -12.59 13.16 17.02
#